data_AF-A0A1I5XZ72-F1
#
_entry.id   AF-A0A1I5XZ72-F1
#
_cell.length_a   1.000
_cell.length_b   1.000
_cell.length_c   1.000
_cell.angle_alpha   90.00
_cell.angle_beta   90.00
_cell.angle_gamma   90.00
#
_symmetry.space_group_name_H-M   'P 1'
#
loop_
_entity.id
_entity.type
_entity.pdbx_description
1 polymer ?
#
loop_
_entity_poly.entity_id
_entity_poly.type
_entity_poly.pdbx_seq_one_letter_code
_entity_poly.pdbx_strand_id
1 'polypeptide(L)'
;MDKKRERGHATRDHVVTVATRLFAEHGYDGTSVEAVLRESGLSRGALYHHFPGKDALFTAVLEALHRRVDERMAAATRGSSDPVAAVRAGCAAWIRLTGDPAVQRILLLDAPAVLGWQRWRELDEQHVLGRIRRALTDAAGAGLLAADHVDVFAHALLATMNEVGLMLARARDHAAAVEPAEAAVDELLRRLLAP
;
A
#
# COMPACT_ATOMS: atom_id res chain seq x y z
N MET A 1 -23.72 23.40 1.92
CA MET A 1 -23.32 22.08 1.38
C MET A 1 -23.95 20.99 2.25
N ASP A 2 -24.32 19.88 1.62
CA ASP A 2 -25.50 19.06 1.96
C ASP A 2 -25.24 18.01 3.06
N LYS A 3 -25.80 18.20 4.26
CA LYS A 3 -25.69 17.30 5.43
C LYS A 3 -26.01 15.84 5.10
N LYS A 4 -26.87 15.60 4.09
CA LYS A 4 -27.23 14.24 3.65
C LYS A 4 -26.06 13.53 2.96
N ARG A 5 -25.25 14.26 2.17
CA ARG A 5 -24.01 13.74 1.57
C ARG A 5 -22.96 13.46 2.63
N GLU A 6 -22.73 14.37 3.56
CA GLU A 6 -21.77 14.18 4.66
C GLU A 6 -22.10 12.94 5.49
N ARG A 7 -23.37 12.74 5.84
CA ARG A 7 -23.83 11.55 6.57
C ARG A 7 -23.64 10.27 5.76
N GLY A 8 -23.86 10.32 4.44
CA GLY A 8 -23.59 9.20 3.53
C GLY A 8 -22.10 8.83 3.47
N HIS A 9 -21.21 9.82 3.40
CA HIS A 9 -19.76 9.60 3.43
C HIS A 9 -19.30 9.00 4.76
N ALA A 10 -19.72 9.56 5.89
CA ALA A 10 -19.38 9.03 7.21
C ALA A 10 -19.87 7.57 7.40
N THR A 11 -21.05 7.25 6.89
CA THR A 11 -21.60 5.88 6.91
C THR A 11 -20.75 4.93 6.06
N ARG A 12 -20.35 5.36 4.86
CA ARG A 12 -19.47 4.58 3.98
C ARG A 12 -18.11 4.31 4.65
N ASP A 13 -17.49 5.32 5.24
CA ASP A 13 -16.17 5.21 5.87
C ASP A 13 -16.18 4.31 7.11
N HIS A 14 -17.28 4.34 7.89
CA HIS A 14 -17.50 3.40 8.99
C HIS A 14 -17.53 1.95 8.50
N VAL A 15 -18.29 1.66 7.44
CA VAL A 15 -18.35 0.31 6.85
C VAL A 15 -16.98 -0.13 6.33
N VAL A 16 -16.24 0.74 5.66
CA VAL A 16 -14.88 0.45 5.17
C VAL A 16 -13.95 0.14 6.35
N THR A 17 -14.06 0.88 7.45
CA THR A 17 -13.25 0.64 8.67
C THR A 17 -13.55 -0.73 9.26
N VAL A 18 -14.83 -1.07 9.43
CA VAL A 18 -15.26 -2.38 9.95
C VAL A 18 -14.80 -3.52 9.03
N ALA A 19 -14.97 -3.35 7.71
CA ALA A 19 -14.56 -4.33 6.72
C ALA A 19 -13.03 -4.51 6.71
N THR A 20 -12.25 -3.42 6.82
CA THR A 20 -10.79 -3.47 6.91
C THR A 20 -10.34 -4.34 8.08
N ARG A 21 -10.93 -4.14 9.26
CA ARG A 21 -10.65 -4.98 10.43
C ARG A 21 -10.95 -6.45 10.16
N LEU A 22 -12.17 -6.74 9.67
CA LEU A 22 -12.59 -8.12 9.44
C LEU A 22 -11.74 -8.82 8.38
N PHE A 23 -11.41 -8.15 7.28
CA PHE A 23 -10.51 -8.69 6.26
C PHE A 23 -9.08 -8.89 6.77
N ALA A 24 -8.57 -8.00 7.64
CA ALA A 24 -7.26 -8.20 8.26
C ALA A 24 -7.23 -9.43 9.19
N GLU A 25 -8.31 -9.65 9.95
CA GLU A 25 -8.43 -10.75 10.92
C GLU A 25 -8.74 -12.11 10.27
N HIS A 26 -9.63 -12.14 9.28
CA HIS A 26 -10.19 -13.37 8.72
C HIS A 26 -9.84 -13.60 7.25
N GLY A 27 -9.15 -12.65 6.61
CA GLY A 27 -8.88 -12.63 5.19
C GLY A 27 -10.12 -12.35 4.33
N TYR A 28 -9.89 -12.19 3.03
CA TYR A 28 -10.95 -12.04 2.04
C TYR A 28 -11.95 -13.20 2.13
N ASP A 29 -11.54 -14.44 1.89
CA ASP A 29 -12.45 -15.60 1.86
C ASP A 29 -13.22 -15.84 3.17
N GLY A 30 -12.57 -15.62 4.32
CA GLY A 30 -13.20 -15.80 5.64
C GLY A 30 -14.18 -14.71 6.04
N THR A 31 -14.27 -13.61 5.29
CA THR A 31 -15.16 -12.48 5.59
C THR A 31 -16.37 -12.46 4.67
N SER A 32 -17.59 -12.47 5.23
CA SER A 32 -18.84 -12.30 4.48
C SER A 32 -19.40 -10.88 4.61
N VAL A 33 -20.22 -10.47 3.63
CA VAL A 33 -20.94 -9.18 3.70
C VAL A 33 -21.90 -9.16 4.89
N GLU A 34 -22.47 -10.31 5.25
CA GLU A 34 -23.33 -10.49 6.42
C GLU A 34 -22.57 -10.27 7.73
N ALA A 35 -21.30 -10.70 7.83
CA ALA A 35 -20.46 -10.42 8.98
C ALA A 35 -20.20 -8.92 9.11
N VAL A 36 -19.88 -8.24 8.00
CA VAL A 36 -19.70 -6.77 7.98
C VAL A 36 -20.99 -6.05 8.37
N LEU A 37 -22.15 -6.51 7.88
CA LEU A 37 -23.46 -5.96 8.26
C LEU A 37 -23.68 -6.04 9.76
N ARG A 38 -23.47 -7.23 10.35
CA ARG A 38 -23.64 -7.46 11.79
C ARG A 38 -22.72 -6.57 12.62
N GLU A 39 -21.44 -6.47 12.25
CA GLU A 39 -20.45 -5.68 12.99
C GLU A 39 -20.60 -4.17 12.79
N SER A 40 -21.07 -3.74 11.62
CA SER A 40 -21.24 -2.31 11.33
C SER A 40 -22.52 -1.71 11.91
N GLY A 41 -23.53 -2.53 12.22
CA GLY A 41 -24.83 -2.09 12.70
C GLY A 41 -25.72 -1.45 11.64
N LEU A 42 -25.32 -1.49 10.35
CA LEU A 42 -26.14 -0.99 9.26
C LEU A 42 -27.24 -1.98 8.87
N SER A 43 -28.33 -1.45 8.31
CA SER A 43 -29.31 -2.28 7.63
C SER A 43 -28.74 -2.85 6.33
N ARG A 44 -29.28 -4.00 5.90
CA ARG A 44 -28.93 -4.61 4.61
C ARG A 44 -29.05 -3.61 3.45
N GLY A 45 -30.19 -2.91 3.36
CA GLY A 45 -30.42 -1.94 2.29
C GLY A 45 -29.39 -0.80 2.27
N ALA A 46 -28.94 -0.32 3.43
CA ALA A 46 -27.95 0.75 3.52
C ALA A 46 -26.56 0.30 3.05
N LEU A 47 -26.11 -0.90 3.45
CA LEU A 47 -24.81 -1.39 3.00
C LEU A 47 -24.82 -1.70 1.50
N TYR A 48 -25.83 -2.41 1.00
CA TYR A 48 -25.93 -2.76 -0.43
C TYR A 48 -26.10 -1.53 -1.33
N HIS A 49 -26.65 -0.43 -0.81
CA HIS A 49 -26.67 0.85 -1.52
C HIS A 49 -25.25 1.42 -1.74
N HIS A 50 -24.34 1.24 -0.78
CA HIS A 50 -22.96 1.71 -0.88
C HIS A 50 -22.04 0.70 -1.57
N PHE A 51 -22.26 -0.59 -1.34
CA PHE A 51 -21.40 -1.67 -1.79
C PHE A 51 -22.27 -2.80 -2.35
N PRO A 52 -22.41 -2.90 -3.69
CA PRO A 52 -23.28 -3.90 -4.32
C PRO A 52 -22.82 -5.36 -4.11
N GLY A 53 -21.67 -5.57 -3.47
CA GLY A 53 -21.17 -6.89 -3.11
C GLY A 53 -19.83 -6.84 -2.39
N LYS A 54 -19.30 -8.02 -2.05
CA LYS A 54 -18.02 -8.19 -1.35
C LYS A 54 -16.85 -7.59 -2.12
N ASP A 55 -16.80 -7.74 -3.44
CA ASP A 55 -15.72 -7.21 -4.28
C ASP A 55 -15.68 -5.68 -4.29
N ALA A 56 -16.86 -5.05 -4.36
CA ALA A 56 -16.97 -3.59 -4.30
C ALA A 56 -16.55 -3.06 -2.92
N LEU A 57 -16.92 -3.77 -1.84
CA LEU A 57 -16.47 -3.45 -0.49
C LEU A 57 -14.95 -3.64 -0.33
N PHE A 58 -14.40 -4.74 -0.85
CA PHE A 58 -12.96 -5.01 -0.80
C PHE A 58 -12.16 -3.97 -1.58
N THR A 59 -12.63 -3.58 -2.77
CA THR A 59 -12.02 -2.51 -3.56
C THR A 59 -11.99 -1.20 -2.78
N ALA A 60 -13.08 -0.83 -2.10
CA ALA A 60 -13.11 0.37 -1.27
C ALA A 60 -12.17 0.31 -0.06
N VAL A 61 -11.98 -0.89 0.51
CA VAL A 61 -10.97 -1.14 1.55
C VAL A 61 -9.55 -0.97 1.00
N LEU A 62 -9.25 -1.52 -0.18
CA LEU A 62 -7.95 -1.34 -0.84
C LEU A 62 -7.65 0.13 -1.10
N GLU A 63 -8.59 0.88 -1.65
CA GLU A 63 -8.42 2.32 -1.89
C GLU A 63 -8.15 3.09 -0.59
N ALA A 64 -8.87 2.77 0.49
CA ALA A 64 -8.65 3.41 1.79
C ALA A 64 -7.28 3.05 2.38
N LEU A 65 -6.85 1.79 2.22
CA LEU A 65 -5.58 1.32 2.74
C LEU A 65 -4.40 1.87 1.95
N HIS A 66 -4.50 1.97 0.62
CA HIS A 66 -3.51 2.65 -0.22
C HIS A 66 -3.35 4.12 0.20
N ARG A 67 -4.44 4.87 0.39
CA ARG A 67 -4.35 6.25 0.89
C ARG A 67 -3.61 6.35 2.23
N ARG A 68 -3.90 5.44 3.17
CA ARG A 68 -3.19 5.37 4.47
C ARG A 68 -1.71 5.05 4.30
N VAL A 69 -1.36 4.13 3.39
CA VAL A 69 0.04 3.82 3.06
C VAL A 69 0.72 5.05 2.47
N ASP A 70 0.10 5.71 1.49
CA ASP A 70 0.63 6.92 0.85
C ASP A 70 0.87 8.05 1.85
N GLU A 71 -0.05 8.29 2.77
CA GLU A 71 0.09 9.30 3.83
C GLU A 71 1.28 9.00 4.74
N ARG A 72 1.43 7.75 5.17
CA ARG A 72 2.56 7.32 6.02
C ARG A 72 3.89 7.39 5.28
N MET A 73 3.88 6.99 4.01
CA MET A 73 5.05 7.04 3.15
C MET A 73 5.46 8.49 2.85
N ALA A 74 4.51 9.39 2.60
CA ALA A 74 4.76 10.82 2.45
C ALA A 74 5.27 11.45 3.76
N ALA A 75 4.79 11.00 4.91
CA ALA A 75 5.31 11.41 6.21
C ALA A 75 6.77 11.00 6.41
N ALA A 76 7.14 9.78 6.02
CA ALA A 76 8.50 9.27 6.18
C ALA A 76 9.53 9.99 5.29
N THR A 77 9.11 10.50 4.14
CA THR A 77 10.01 11.22 3.20
C THR A 77 9.95 12.74 3.37
N ARG A 78 9.11 13.27 4.27
CA ARG A 78 8.96 14.72 4.47
C ARG A 78 10.25 15.33 5.02
N GLY A 79 10.67 16.45 4.44
CA GLY A 79 11.79 17.26 4.94
C GLY A 79 13.20 16.78 4.56
N SER A 80 13.33 15.70 3.79
CA SER A 80 14.62 15.32 3.22
C SER A 80 14.96 16.20 2.02
N SER A 81 16.05 16.95 2.09
CA SER A 81 16.61 17.70 0.96
C SER A 81 17.55 16.85 0.09
N ASP A 82 17.94 15.67 0.58
CA ASP A 82 18.76 14.70 -0.16
C ASP A 82 17.83 13.69 -0.87
N PRO A 83 17.85 13.62 -2.21
CA PRO A 83 17.07 12.66 -2.99
C PRO A 83 17.34 11.20 -2.62
N VAL A 84 18.59 10.84 -2.32
CA VAL A 84 18.96 9.46 -1.96
C VAL A 84 18.43 9.10 -0.59
N ALA A 85 18.59 10.00 0.38
CA ALA A 85 18.00 9.84 1.71
C ALA A 85 16.47 9.72 1.64
N ALA A 86 15.80 10.46 0.75
CA ALA A 86 14.35 10.35 0.56
C ALA A 86 13.94 8.98 0.01
N VAL A 87 14.66 8.43 -0.98
CA VAL A 87 14.41 7.07 -1.51
C VAL A 87 14.62 6.01 -0.43
N ARG A 88 15.74 6.09 0.32
CA ARG A 88 16.04 5.15 1.42
C ARG A 88 14.99 5.21 2.52
N ALA A 89 14.59 6.41 2.95
CA ALA A 89 13.54 6.61 3.95
C ALA A 89 12.20 6.04 3.49
N GLY A 90 11.85 6.22 2.21
CA GLY A 90 10.67 5.61 1.61
C GLY A 90 10.72 4.09 1.66
N CYS A 91 11.81 3.48 1.23
CA CYS A 91 11.95 2.02 1.22
C CYS A 91 11.88 1.41 2.63
N ALA A 92 12.56 2.01 3.61
CA ALA A 92 12.47 1.59 5.01
C ALA A 92 11.05 1.75 5.57
N ALA A 93 10.36 2.86 5.26
CA ALA A 93 8.97 3.05 5.68
C ALA A 93 8.04 1.99 5.10
N TRP A 94 8.21 1.60 3.84
CA TRP A 94 7.45 0.52 3.23
C TRP A 94 7.70 -0.81 3.95
N ILE A 95 8.96 -1.17 4.19
CA ILE A 95 9.31 -2.42 4.91
C ILE A 95 8.62 -2.46 6.28
N ARG A 96 8.64 -1.38 7.04
CA ARG A 96 7.95 -1.30 8.34
C ARG A 96 6.43 -1.45 8.22
N LEU A 97 5.83 -0.89 7.16
CA LEU A 97 4.39 -1.02 6.91
C LEU A 97 3.95 -2.45 6.64
N THR A 98 4.84 -3.32 6.16
CA THR A 98 4.51 -4.74 5.96
C THR A 98 4.17 -5.48 7.25
N GLY A 99 4.52 -4.94 8.42
CA GLY A 99 4.13 -5.48 9.72
C GLY A 99 2.75 -5.05 10.20
N ASP A 100 2.07 -4.14 9.49
CA ASP A 100 0.67 -3.78 9.77
C ASP A 100 -0.24 -4.93 9.28
N PRO A 101 -1.04 -5.57 10.15
CA PRO A 101 -1.84 -6.74 9.76
C PRO A 101 -2.77 -6.48 8.56
N ALA A 102 -3.29 -5.26 8.43
CA ALA A 102 -4.12 -4.90 7.28
C ALA A 102 -3.29 -4.82 6.00
N VAL A 103 -2.09 -4.21 6.04
CA VAL A 103 -1.20 -4.16 4.87
C VAL A 103 -0.76 -5.56 4.48
N GLN A 104 -0.33 -6.36 5.46
CA GLN A 104 0.11 -7.73 5.24
C GLN A 104 -0.99 -8.58 4.62
N ARG A 105 -2.15 -8.66 5.27
CA ARG A 105 -3.21 -9.56 4.81
C ARG A 105 -3.90 -9.04 3.56
N ILE A 106 -4.27 -7.77 3.53
CA ILE A 106 -5.15 -7.22 2.50
C ILE A 106 -4.35 -6.83 1.25
N LEU A 107 -3.31 -5.99 1.38
CA LEU A 107 -2.58 -5.49 0.20
C LEU A 107 -1.65 -6.54 -0.40
N LEU A 108 -0.96 -7.34 0.44
CA LEU A 108 0.12 -8.21 -0.02
C LEU A 108 -0.33 -9.66 -0.27
N LEU A 109 -1.28 -10.18 0.51
CA LEU A 109 -1.73 -11.57 0.36
C LEU A 109 -3.03 -11.68 -0.44
N ASP A 110 -4.08 -10.96 -0.03
CA ASP A 110 -5.42 -11.12 -0.61
C ASP A 110 -5.58 -10.34 -1.94
N ALA A 111 -5.09 -9.10 -2.04
CA ALA A 111 -5.29 -8.28 -3.24
C ALA A 111 -4.75 -8.91 -4.54
N PRO A 112 -3.53 -9.50 -4.59
CA PRO A 112 -3.04 -10.15 -5.81
C PRO A 112 -3.91 -11.35 -6.24
N ALA A 113 -4.45 -12.09 -5.27
CA ALA A 113 -5.31 -13.25 -5.52
C ALA A 113 -6.72 -12.84 -5.99
N VAL A 114 -7.30 -11.80 -5.38
CA VAL A 114 -8.67 -11.34 -5.65
C VAL A 114 -8.73 -10.53 -6.96
N LEU A 115 -7.78 -9.64 -7.19
CA LEU A 115 -7.78 -8.74 -8.35
C LEU A 115 -7.16 -9.37 -9.60
N GLY A 116 -6.32 -10.39 -9.40
CA GLY A 116 -5.41 -10.88 -10.43
C GLY A 116 -4.21 -9.96 -10.63
N TRP A 117 -3.16 -10.53 -11.24
CA TRP A 117 -1.84 -9.91 -11.37
C TRP A 117 -1.87 -8.52 -12.02
N GLN A 118 -2.54 -8.40 -13.17
CA GLN A 118 -2.53 -7.16 -13.95
C GLN A 118 -3.17 -6.01 -13.17
N ARG A 119 -4.35 -6.24 -12.59
CA ARG A 119 -5.09 -5.20 -11.88
C ARG A 119 -4.39 -4.77 -10.60
N TRP A 120 -3.77 -5.73 -9.89
CA TRP A 120 -2.96 -5.42 -8.71
C TRP A 120 -1.78 -4.51 -9.07
N ARG A 121 -1.03 -4.82 -10.13
CA ARG A 121 0.08 -3.97 -10.60
C ARG A 121 -0.36 -2.58 -11.04
N GLU A 122 -1.48 -2.48 -11.74
CA GLU A 122 -2.03 -1.17 -12.16
C GLU A 122 -2.34 -0.28 -10.94
N LEU A 123 -2.89 -0.85 -9.87
CA LEU A 123 -3.18 -0.11 -8.64
C LEU A 123 -1.90 0.36 -7.96
N ASP A 124 -0.90 -0.50 -7.81
CA ASP A 124 0.38 -0.11 -7.19
C ASP A 124 1.08 1.01 -7.98
N GLU A 125 1.09 0.90 -9.31
CA GLU A 125 1.71 1.91 -10.19
C GLU A 125 1.01 3.27 -10.08
N GLN A 126 -0.32 3.30 -9.95
CA GLN A 126 -1.07 4.55 -9.78
C GLN A 126 -0.72 5.32 -8.50
N HIS A 127 -0.42 4.62 -7.41
CA HIS A 127 -0.18 5.25 -6.10
C HIS A 127 1.30 5.60 -5.88
N VAL A 128 2.23 4.72 -6.29
CA VAL A 128 3.64 4.79 -5.86
C VAL A 128 4.60 5.24 -6.96
N LEU A 129 4.38 4.82 -8.21
CA LEU A 129 5.37 4.98 -9.29
C LEU A 129 5.73 6.44 -9.56
N GLY A 130 4.75 7.33 -9.57
CA GLY A 130 4.97 8.76 -9.79
C GLY A 130 5.87 9.39 -8.73
N ARG A 131 5.81 8.93 -7.49
CA ARG A 131 6.67 9.41 -6.40
C ARG A 131 8.10 8.90 -6.52
N ILE A 132 8.27 7.61 -6.85
CA ILE A 132 9.59 7.03 -7.11
C ILE A 132 10.26 7.76 -8.29
N ARG A 133 9.52 7.97 -9.38
CA ARG A 133 10.02 8.66 -10.57
C ARG A 133 10.53 10.07 -10.22
N ARG A 134 9.76 10.85 -9.45
CA ARG A 134 10.20 12.19 -8.99
C ARG A 134 11.50 12.13 -8.18
N ALA A 135 11.59 11.24 -7.20
CA ALA A 135 12.79 11.13 -6.37
C ALA A 135 14.03 10.73 -7.19
N LEU A 136 13.88 9.83 -8.17
CA LEU A 136 14.96 9.45 -9.08
C LEU A 136 15.31 10.55 -10.09
N THR A 137 14.33 11.36 -10.53
CA THR A 137 14.59 12.57 -11.32
C THR A 137 15.44 13.56 -10.55
N ASP A 138 15.14 13.78 -9.26
CA ASP A 138 15.93 14.68 -8.41
C ASP A 138 17.36 14.15 -8.22
N ALA A 139 17.53 12.84 -8.03
CA ALA A 139 18.84 12.20 -7.95
C ALA A 139 19.63 12.28 -9.27
N ALA A 140 18.95 12.17 -10.42
CA ALA A 140 19.56 12.38 -11.74
C ALA A 140 20.02 13.85 -11.93
N GLY A 141 19.21 14.81 -11.48
CA GLY A 141 19.58 16.23 -11.47
C GLY A 141 20.80 16.55 -10.59
N ALA A 142 21.03 15.74 -9.55
CA ALA A 142 22.22 15.80 -8.70
C ALA A 142 23.44 15.03 -9.29
N GLY A 143 23.32 14.43 -10.47
CA GLY A 143 24.40 13.70 -11.13
C GLY A 143 24.66 12.29 -10.57
N LEU A 144 23.74 11.74 -9.78
CA LEU A 144 23.88 10.44 -9.12
C LEU A 144 23.48 9.27 -10.02
N LEU A 145 22.68 9.52 -11.06
CA LEU A 145 22.37 8.57 -12.12
C LEU A 145 22.08 9.30 -13.44
N ALA A 146 22.14 8.58 -14.56
CA ALA A 146 21.76 9.12 -15.86
C ALA A 146 20.24 9.33 -15.96
N ALA A 147 19.81 10.47 -16.52
CA ALA A 147 18.39 10.82 -16.67
C ALA A 147 17.60 9.76 -17.47
N ASP A 148 18.21 9.15 -18.48
CA ASP A 148 17.58 8.11 -19.32
C ASP A 148 17.29 6.82 -18.56
N HIS A 149 17.91 6.60 -17.39
CA HIS A 149 17.65 5.42 -16.56
C HIS A 149 16.49 5.59 -15.57
N VAL A 150 15.99 6.83 -15.37
CA VAL A 150 15.00 7.14 -14.33
C VAL A 150 13.76 6.27 -14.42
N ASP A 151 13.21 6.09 -15.63
CA ASP A 151 11.94 5.35 -15.79
C ASP A 151 12.12 3.85 -15.53
N VAL A 152 13.17 3.25 -16.10
CA VAL A 152 13.50 1.83 -15.88
C VAL A 152 13.80 1.57 -14.41
N PHE A 153 14.57 2.43 -13.75
CA PHE A 153 14.87 2.29 -12.33
C PHE A 153 13.66 2.53 -11.44
N ALA A 154 12.72 3.39 -11.82
CA ALA A 154 11.48 3.57 -11.07
C ALA A 154 10.64 2.29 -11.08
N HIS A 155 10.47 1.66 -12.23
CA HIS A 155 9.77 0.37 -12.34
C HIS A 155 10.53 -0.77 -11.65
N ALA A 156 11.86 -0.82 -11.77
CA ALA A 156 12.69 -1.83 -11.12
C ALA A 156 12.63 -1.70 -9.59
N LEU A 157 12.70 -0.48 -9.05
CA LEU A 157 12.59 -0.24 -7.62
C LEU A 157 11.19 -0.61 -7.12
N LEU A 158 10.13 -0.20 -7.82
CA LEU A 158 8.76 -0.60 -7.46
C LEU A 158 8.61 -2.12 -7.42
N ALA A 159 9.06 -2.83 -8.47
CA ALA A 159 9.00 -4.28 -8.53
C ALA A 159 9.80 -4.95 -7.40
N THR A 160 10.99 -4.43 -7.10
CA THR A 160 11.82 -4.94 -6.00
C THR A 160 11.15 -4.75 -4.65
N MET A 161 10.60 -3.56 -4.37
CA MET A 161 9.94 -3.29 -3.10
C MET A 161 8.65 -4.09 -2.94
N ASN A 162 7.91 -4.32 -4.04
CA ASN A 162 6.75 -5.21 -4.03
C ASN A 162 7.15 -6.65 -3.68
N GLU A 163 8.21 -7.17 -4.29
CA GLU A 163 8.71 -8.52 -3.99
C GLU A 163 9.19 -8.64 -2.55
N VAL A 164 9.93 -7.65 -2.04
CA VAL A 164 10.33 -7.59 -0.62
C VAL A 164 9.10 -7.59 0.29
N GLY A 165 8.06 -6.83 -0.06
CA GLY A 165 6.79 -6.82 0.68
C GLY A 165 6.12 -8.19 0.70
N LEU A 166 6.00 -8.85 -0.46
CA LEU A 166 5.42 -10.20 -0.57
C LEU A 166 6.23 -11.25 0.21
N MET A 167 7.57 -11.18 0.13
CA MET A 167 8.48 -12.05 0.88
C MET A 167 8.27 -11.90 2.38
N LEU A 168 8.26 -10.66 2.89
CA LEU A 168 8.04 -10.37 4.31
C LEU A 168 6.64 -10.81 4.76
N ALA A 169 5.61 -10.55 3.95
CA ALA A 169 4.24 -10.94 4.27
C ALA A 169 4.07 -12.46 4.42
N ARG A 170 4.91 -13.26 3.75
CA ARG A 170 4.92 -14.73 3.81
C ARG A 170 5.94 -15.29 4.79
N ALA A 171 6.73 -14.45 5.44
CA ALA A 171 7.74 -14.91 6.40
C ALA A 171 7.07 -15.61 7.59
N ARG A 172 7.66 -16.73 8.04
CA ARG A 172 7.19 -17.44 9.24
C ARG A 172 7.32 -16.59 10.50
N ASP A 173 8.38 -15.79 10.56
CA ASP A 173 8.62 -14.77 11.58
C ASP A 173 8.89 -13.46 10.84
N HIS A 174 7.85 -12.63 10.75
CA HIS A 174 7.92 -11.33 10.10
C HIS A 174 8.94 -10.42 10.79
N ALA A 175 8.90 -10.35 12.12
CA ALA A 175 9.75 -9.46 12.92
C ALA A 175 11.23 -9.80 12.72
N ALA A 176 11.59 -11.09 12.71
CA ALA A 176 12.97 -11.51 12.47
C ALA A 176 13.44 -11.29 11.00
N ALA A 177 12.52 -11.18 10.05
CA ALA A 177 12.85 -11.00 8.63
C ALA A 177 13.03 -9.51 8.22
N VAL A 178 12.50 -8.57 9.01
CA VAL A 178 12.53 -7.13 8.70
C VAL A 178 13.95 -6.57 8.64
N GLU A 179 14.77 -6.79 9.67
CA GLU A 179 16.12 -6.20 9.74
C GLU A 179 17.03 -6.68 8.59
N PRO A 180 17.11 -7.98 8.25
CA PRO A 180 17.85 -8.43 7.08
C PRO A 180 17.33 -7.83 5.76
N ALA A 181 16.01 -7.65 5.62
CA ALA A 181 15.43 -7.04 4.43
C ALA A 181 15.76 -5.55 4.32
N GLU A 182 15.68 -4.79 5.42
CA GLU A 182 16.11 -3.39 5.47
C GLU A 182 17.59 -3.27 5.08
N ALA A 183 18.47 -4.10 5.64
CA ALA A 183 19.90 -4.08 5.33
C ALA A 183 20.20 -4.41 3.85
N ALA A 184 19.51 -5.40 3.28
CA ALA A 184 19.70 -5.80 1.88
C ALA A 184 19.21 -4.72 0.89
N VAL A 185 18.04 -4.14 1.15
CA VAL A 185 17.50 -3.03 0.33
C VAL A 185 18.40 -1.80 0.44
N ASP A 186 18.93 -1.53 1.62
CA ASP A 186 19.84 -0.42 1.83
C ASP A 186 21.13 -0.53 1.01
N GLU A 187 21.75 -1.70 1.04
CA GLU A 187 22.95 -2.00 0.24
C GLU A 187 22.65 -1.95 -1.27
N LEU A 188 21.47 -2.43 -1.69
CA LEU A 188 21.02 -2.33 -3.09
C LEU A 188 20.92 -0.87 -3.53
N LEU A 189 20.25 -0.03 -2.75
CA LEU A 189 20.08 1.39 -3.06
C LEU A 189 21.42 2.13 -3.10
N ARG A 190 22.34 1.79 -2.18
CA ARG A 190 23.69 2.35 -2.17
C ARG A 190 24.44 2.03 -3.46
N ARG A 191 24.37 0.80 -3.96
CA ARG A 191 25.01 0.40 -5.24
C ARG A 191 24.34 1.01 -6.46
N LEU A 192 23.04 1.29 -6.38
CA LEU A 192 22.28 1.87 -7.48
C LEU A 192 22.48 3.39 -7.61
N LEU A 193 22.60 4.10 -6.47
CA LEU A 193 22.55 5.56 -6.40
C LEU A 193 23.89 6.21 -6.00
N ALA A 194 24.93 5.43 -5.72
CA ALA A 194 26.30 5.91 -5.55
C ALA A 194 27.23 5.11 -6.49
N PRO A 195 27.69 5.70 -7.61
CA PRO A 195 28.70 5.08 -8.47
C PRO A 195 30.04 4.89 -7.75
#